data_AF-A0A351SH89-F1
#
_entry.id   AF-A0A351SH89-F1
#
_cell.length_a   1.000
_cell.length_b   1.000
_cell.length_c   1.000
_cell.angle_alpha   90.00
_cell.angle_beta   90.00
_cell.angle_gamma   90.00
#
_symmetry.space_group_name_H-M   'P 1'
#
loop_
_entity.id
_entity.type
_entity.pdbx_description
1 polymer ?
#
loop_
_entity_poly.entity_id
_entity_poly.type
_entity_poly.pdbx_seq_one_letter_code
_entity_poly.pdbx_strand_id
1 'polypeptide(L)' 'FYPPLDHFPTEDLKADTQRINHIFEEHIRQVPEQYLWVHKRFKKSVENATNPY' A
#
# COMPACT_ATOMS: atom_id res chain seq x y z
N PHE A 1 -14.86 13.77 -4.07
CA PHE A 1 -13.49 14.29 -3.89
C PHE A 1 -13.15 14.17 -2.42
N TYR A 2 -12.01 13.57 -2.08
CA TYR A 2 -11.52 13.53 -0.70
C TYR A 2 -10.84 14.84 -0.34
N PRO A 3 -10.96 15.30 0.92
CA PRO A 3 -10.21 16.46 1.37
C PRO A 3 -8.70 16.20 1.24
N PRO A 4 -7.89 17.26 1.09
CA PRO A 4 -6.44 17.13 1.15
C PRO A 4 -6.02 16.53 2.50
N LEU A 5 -4.89 15.83 2.51
CA LEU A 5 -4.35 15.29 3.74
C LEU A 5 -3.83 16.42 4.64
N ASP A 6 -4.39 16.55 5.84
CA ASP A 6 -3.92 17.52 6.82
C ASP A 6 -2.47 17.24 7.21
N HIS A 7 -1.63 18.29 7.23
CA HIS A 7 -0.22 18.21 7.61
C HIS A 7 0.61 17.20 6.80
N PHE A 8 0.41 17.16 5.49
CA PHE A 8 1.15 16.28 4.59
C PHE A 8 1.86 17.08 3.47
N PRO A 9 3.14 16.80 3.16
CA PRO A 9 4.06 15.88 3.84
C PRO A 9 4.62 16.46 5.16
N THR A 10 5.06 15.58 6.04
CA THR A 10 5.78 15.87 7.30
C THR A 10 7.28 15.58 7.13
N GLU A 11 8.11 15.90 8.13
CA GLU A 11 9.54 15.56 8.18
C GLU A 11 9.80 14.05 8.33
N ASP A 12 8.80 13.25 8.75
CA ASP A 12 8.89 11.79 8.83
C ASP A 12 8.27 11.11 7.61
N LEU A 13 9.12 10.82 6.62
CA LEU A 13 8.76 10.11 5.40
C LEU A 13 8.13 8.73 5.67
N LYS A 14 8.50 8.05 6.76
CA LYS A 14 7.97 6.74 7.10
C LYS A 14 6.53 6.85 7.58
N ALA A 15 6.25 7.80 8.48
CA ALA A 15 4.90 8.07 8.96
C ALA A 15 3.96 8.48 7.81
N ASP A 16 4.45 9.33 6.90
CA ASP A 16 3.73 9.74 5.70
C ASP A 16 3.40 8.57 4.77
N THR A 17 4.39 7.72 4.51
CA THR A 17 4.21 6.51 3.68
C THR A 17 3.21 5.55 4.33
N GLN A 18 3.26 5.38 5.65
CA GLN A 18 2.31 4.54 6.39
C GLN A 18 0.89 5.07 6.30
N ARG A 19 0.70 6.39 6.48
CA ARG A 19 -0.62 7.04 6.38
C ARG A 19 -1.23 6.85 5.00
N ILE A 20 -0.45 7.05 3.93
CA ILE A 20 -0.92 6.83 2.57
C ILE A 20 -1.29 5.35 2.35
N ASN A 21 -0.48 4.41 2.83
CA ASN A 21 -0.79 2.98 2.71
C ASN A 21 -2.10 2.64 3.43
N HIS A 22 -2.35 3.19 4.62
CA HIS A 22 -3.59 2.96 5.36
C HIS A 22 -4.82 3.40 4.56
N ILE A 23 -4.77 4.61 3.98
CA ILE A 23 -5.86 5.14 3.14
C ILE A 23 -6.12 4.19 1.96
N PHE A 24 -5.06 3.72 1.29
CA PHE A 24 -5.22 2.75 0.22
C PHE A 24 -5.88 1.46 0.70
N GLU A 25 -5.46 0.90 1.84
CA GLU A 25 -6.06 -0.32 2.38
C GLU A 25 -7.55 -0.16 2.69
N GLU A 26 -7.97 0.98 3.28
CA GLU A 26 -9.37 1.25 3.56
C GLU A 26 -10.21 1.29 2.27
N HIS A 27 -9.71 1.95 1.23
CA HIS A 27 -10.42 2.04 -0.05
C HIS A 27 -10.46 0.69 -0.78
N ILE A 28 -9.36 -0.04 -0.79
CA ILE A 28 -9.28 -1.37 -1.42
C ILE A 28 -10.25 -2.33 -0.74
N ARG A 29 -10.42 -2.26 0.58
CA ARG A 29 -11.36 -3.12 1.32
C ARG A 29 -12.82 -2.84 0.97
N GLN A 30 -13.17 -1.62 0.59
CA GLN A 30 -14.54 -1.28 0.20
C GLN A 30 -14.94 -1.93 -1.13
N VAL A 31 -14.03 -1.93 -2.12
CA VAL A 31 -14.30 -2.50 -3.45
C VAL A 31 -13.07 -3.26 -3.96
N PRO A 32 -12.79 -4.46 -3.39
CA PRO A 32 -11.56 -5.18 -3.69
C PRO A 32 -11.45 -5.62 -5.15
N GLU A 33 -12.56 -5.89 -5.83
CA GLU A 33 -12.58 -6.28 -7.25
C GLU A 33 -12.06 -5.20 -8.21
N GLN A 34 -12.16 -3.93 -7.83
CA GLN A 34 -11.68 -2.79 -8.63
C GLN A 34 -10.18 -2.56 -8.46
N TYR A 35 -9.54 -3.22 -7.49
CA TYR A 35 -8.11 -3.10 -7.29
C TYR A 35 -7.33 -3.95 -8.31
N LEU A 36 -6.28 -3.38 -8.89
CA LEU A 36 -5.46 -4.05 -9.90
C LEU A 36 -4.53 -5.11 -9.28
N TRP A 37 -5.08 -6.26 -8.90
CA TRP A 37 -4.35 -7.38 -8.27
C TRP A 37 -3.21 -7.97 -9.12
N VAL A 38 -3.21 -7.71 -10.42
CA VAL A 38 -2.14 -8.12 -11.34
C VAL A 38 -0.81 -7.44 -10.97
N HIS A 39 -0.85 -6.27 -10.36
CA HIS A 39 0.35 -5.57 -9.91
C HIS A 39 0.89 -6.20 -8.61
N LYS A 40 2.03 -6.89 -8.71
CA LYS A 40 2.75 -7.48 -7.57
C LYS A 40 3.42 -6.38 -6.71
N ARG A 41 2.61 -5.61 -5.99
CA ARG A 41 3.07 -4.48 -5.14
C ARG A 41 3.97 -4.92 -3.99
N PHE A 42 3.73 -6.12 -3.44
CA PHE A 42 4.54 -6.68 -2.36
C PHE A 42 5.52 -7.71 -2.92
N LYS A 43 6.82 -7.49 -2.68
CA LYS A 43 7.82 -8.55 -2.87
C LYS A 43 7.60 -9.59 -1.77
N LYS A 44 7.48 -10.87 -2.12
CA LYS A 44 7.54 -11.95 -1.12
C LYS A 44 8.90 -11.85 -0.42
N SER A 45 8.90 -11.71 0.91
CA SER A 45 10.13 -11.83 1.69
C SER A 45 10.66 -13.24 1.47
N VAL A 46 11.86 -13.34 0.91
CA VAL A 46 12.49 -14.62 0.62
C VAL A 46 13.25 -15.06 1.87
N GLU A 47 12.55 -15.66 2.83
CA GLU A 47 13.21 -16.43 3.90
C GLU A 47 13.30 -17.92 3.56
N ASN A 48 12.68 -18.37 2.46
CA ASN A 48 12.84 -19.71 1.89
C ASN A 48 12.63 -19.69 0.36
N ALA A 49 13.60 -19.19 -0.42
CA ALA A 49 13.61 -19.44 -1.86
C ALA A 49 14.04 -20.88 -2.13
N THR A 50 13.09 -21.81 -2.08
CA THR A 50 13.06 -22.89 -3.05
C THR A 50 12.10 -22.47 -4.14
N ASN A 51 12.63 -21.80 -5.16
CA ASN A 51 11.96 -21.69 -6.44
C ASN A 51 12.46 -22.84 -7.32
N PRO A 52 11.62 -23.84 -7.65
CA PRO A 52 12.00 -24.92 -8.57
C PRO A 52 11.80 -24.57 -10.06
N TYR A 53 11.67 -23.28 -10.42
CA TYR A 53 11.66 -22.82 -11.82
C TYR A 53 12.66 -21.69 -12.06
#